data_AF-A0A0J5GUT0-F1
#
_entry.id   AF-A0A0J5GUT0-F1
#
_cell.length_a   1.000
_cell.length_b   1.000
_cell.length_c   1.000
_cell.angle_alpha   90.00
_cell.angle_beta   90.00
_cell.angle_gamma   90.00
#
_symmetry.space_group_name_H-M   'P 1'
#
loop_
_entity.id
_entity.type
_entity.pdbx_description
1 polymer ?
#
loop_
_entity_poly.entity_id
_entity_poly.type
_entity_poly.pdbx_seq_one_letter_code
_entity_poly.pdbx_strand_id
1 'polypeptide(L)' 'MGNQLFQSAREAVMNVVKGKHDSAPEHNSKHDYSSEVDSNSMSVAKNALSSAYANSNDAEKVQLRELQEELFSSQKQK' A
#
# COMPACT_ATOMS: atom_id res chain seq x y z
N MET A 1 14.23 -8.34 -16.21
CA MET A 1 13.83 -6.97 -15.85
C MET A 1 12.54 -7.11 -15.06
N GLY A 2 12.64 -7.12 -13.73
CA GLY A 2 11.47 -7.29 -12.87
C GLY A 2 10.51 -6.12 -13.06
N ASN A 3 9.21 -6.40 -13.09
CA ASN A 3 8.18 -5.41 -13.30
C ASN A 3 8.25 -4.34 -12.19
N GLN A 4 8.79 -3.18 -12.51
CA GLN A 4 8.98 -2.09 -11.53
C GLN A 4 7.65 -1.68 -10.91
N LEU A 5 6.56 -1.78 -11.68
CA LEU A 5 5.23 -1.47 -11.18
C LEU A 5 4.76 -2.48 -10.13
N PHE A 6 5.09 -3.76 -10.28
CA PHE A 6 4.81 -4.78 -9.28
C PHE A 6 5.54 -4.50 -7.96
N GLN A 7 6.82 -4.13 -8.04
CA GLN A 7 7.61 -3.78 -6.86
C GLN A 7 7.05 -2.54 -6.16
N SER A 8 6.73 -1.49 -6.92
CA SER A 8 6.12 -0.27 -6.39
C SER A 8 4.76 -0.53 -5.73
N ALA A 9 3.92 -1.38 -6.33
CA ALA A 9 2.64 -1.75 -5.76
C ALA A 9 2.79 -2.48 -4.42
N ARG A 10 3.74 -3.43 -4.36
CA ARG A 10 4.04 -4.17 -3.13
C ARG A 10 4.57 -3.25 -2.02
N GLU A 11 5.51 -2.35 -2.33
CA GLU A 11 6.03 -1.38 -1.36
C GLU A 11 4.95 -0.44 -0.84
N ALA A 12 4.06 0.03 -1.72
CA ALA A 12 2.97 0.91 -1.31
C ALA A 12 1.98 0.21 -0.36
N VAL A 13 1.63 -1.05 -0.62
CA VAL A 13 0.80 -1.87 0.29
C VAL A 13 1.52 -2.09 1.62
N MET A 14 2.82 -2.42 1.58
CA MET A 14 3.63 -2.56 2.79
C MET A 14 3.68 -1.28 3.60
N ASN A 15 3.81 -0.09 3.00
CA ASN A 15 3.80 1.16 3.73
C ASN A 15 2.45 1.44 4.41
N VAL A 16 1.33 1.04 3.80
CA VAL A 16 -0.01 1.18 4.42
C VAL A 16 -0.20 0.19 5.57
N VAL A 17 0.25 -1.06 5.40
CA VAL A 17 0.13 -2.10 6.42
C VAL A 17 1.12 -1.87 7.57
N LYS A 18 2.35 -1.46 7.25
CA LYS A 18 3.44 -1.24 8.21
C LYS A 18 3.32 0.11 8.92
N GLY A 19 2.83 1.15 8.24
CA GLY A 19 2.41 2.41 8.88
C GLY A 19 1.33 2.22 9.96
N LYS A 20 0.57 1.12 9.92
CA LYS A 20 -0.32 0.69 11.02
C LYS A 20 0.39 -0.04 12.16
N HIS A 21 1.53 -0.69 11.89
CA HIS A 21 2.25 -1.51 12.87
C HIS A 21 3.38 -0.76 13.61
N ASP A 22 4.08 0.17 12.95
CA ASP A 22 5.20 0.93 13.52
C ASP A 22 4.75 2.21 14.26
N SER A 23 3.63 2.14 14.99
CA SER A 23 3.34 3.11 16.05
C SER A 23 4.21 2.82 17.28
N ALA A 24 5.54 2.90 17.13
CA ALA A 24 6.50 2.95 18.23
C ALA A 24 7.66 3.89 17.83
N PRO A 25 8.20 4.67 18.77
CA PRO A 25 8.39 6.11 18.56
C PRO A 25 9.84 6.46 18.28
N GLU A 26 10.12 7.16 17.18
CA GLU A 26 11.18 8.18 17.14
C GLU A 26 11.16 8.90 15.79
N HIS A 27 10.61 10.11 15.76
CA HIS A 27 11.40 11.33 15.67
C HIS A 27 10.44 12.52 15.53
N ASN A 28 10.61 13.50 16.43
CA ASN A 28 9.99 14.82 16.46
C ASN A 28 9.37 15.31 15.13
N SER A 29 8.04 15.30 15.04
CA SER A 29 7.25 16.38 14.44
C SER A 29 5.79 16.22 14.85
N LYS A 30 5.40 17.09 15.76
CA LYS A 30 4.03 17.37 16.17
C LYS A 30 3.20 17.72 14.92
N HIS A 31 2.43 16.78 14.39
CA HIS A 31 1.29 17.12 13.55
C HIS A 31 0.13 16.18 13.81
N ASP A 32 -0.98 16.80 14.19
CA ASP A 32 -2.32 16.28 14.37
C ASP A 32 -2.90 15.75 13.03
N TYR A 33 -2.27 14.71 12.45
CA TYR A 33 -2.50 14.25 11.06
C TYR A 33 -2.64 12.72 10.95
N SER A 34 -2.90 12.01 12.05
CA SER A 34 -2.88 10.55 12.07
C SER A 34 -3.97 9.92 11.17
N SER A 35 -5.06 10.65 10.87
CA SER A 35 -6.11 10.19 9.95
C SER A 35 -5.81 10.43 8.47
N GLU A 36 -4.95 11.39 8.14
CA GLU A 36 -4.77 11.86 6.77
C GLU A 36 -3.55 11.20 6.09
N VAL A 37 -2.50 10.82 6.85
CA VAL A 37 -1.40 9.97 6.33
C VAL A 37 -1.94 8.63 5.81
N ASP A 38 -2.89 8.03 6.54
CA ASP A 38 -3.54 6.77 6.14
C ASP A 38 -4.27 6.92 4.80
N SER A 39 -4.96 8.05 4.60
CA SER A 39 -5.74 8.32 3.39
C SER A 39 -4.85 8.53 2.16
N ASN A 40 -3.71 9.20 2.35
CA ASN A 40 -2.74 9.43 1.28
C ASN A 40 -2.01 8.14 0.90
N SER A 41 -1.45 7.42 1.88
CA SER A 41 -0.78 6.12 1.65
C SER A 41 -1.72 5.10 1.00
N MET A 42 -3.00 5.08 1.40
CA MET A 42 -4.01 4.21 0.77
C MET A 42 -4.26 4.59 -0.70
N SER A 43 -4.32 5.88 -1.01
CA SER A 43 -4.51 6.35 -2.39
C SER A 43 -3.29 6.04 -3.26
N VAL A 44 -2.09 6.15 -2.72
CA VAL A 44 -0.84 5.76 -3.40
C VAL A 44 -0.85 4.25 -3.68
N ALA A 45 -1.19 3.42 -2.70
CA ALA A 45 -1.25 1.97 -2.88
C ALA A 45 -2.28 1.55 -3.94
N LYS A 46 -3.47 2.15 -3.94
CA LYS A 46 -4.50 1.89 -4.96
C LYS A 46 -4.04 2.27 -6.37
N ASN A 47 -3.42 3.44 -6.53
CA ASN A 47 -2.90 3.88 -7.83
C ASN A 47 -1.75 2.99 -8.32
N ALA A 48 -0.84 2.62 -7.43
CA ALA A 48 0.27 1.72 -7.75
C ALA A 48 -0.23 0.33 -8.17
N LEU A 49 -1.18 -0.25 -7.41
CA LEU A 49 -1.82 -1.53 -7.75
C LEU A 49 -2.54 -1.46 -9.09
N SER A 50 -3.31 -0.40 -9.36
CA SER A 50 -4.02 -0.22 -10.63
C SER A 50 -3.04 -0.10 -11.81
N SER A 51 -1.95 0.64 -11.62
CA SER A 51 -0.92 0.83 -12.66
C SER A 51 -0.15 -0.47 -12.93
N ALA A 52 0.18 -1.20 -11.87
CA ALA A 52 0.80 -2.52 -11.96
C ALA A 52 -0.12 -3.51 -12.64
N TYR A 53 -1.40 -3.58 -12.26
CA TYR A 53 -2.36 -4.53 -12.81
C TYR A 53 -2.59 -4.34 -14.31
N ALA A 54 -2.63 -3.09 -14.76
CA ALA A 54 -2.77 -2.76 -16.18
C ALA A 54 -1.57 -3.21 -17.04
N ASN A 55 -0.37 -3.28 -16.46
CA ASN A 55 0.88 -3.58 -17.16
C ASN A 55 1.50 -4.93 -16.75
N SER A 56 0.74 -5.78 -16.05
CA SER A 56 1.19 -7.08 -15.55
C SER A 56 0.67 -8.24 -16.39
N ASN A 57 1.37 -9.36 -16.37
CA ASN A 57 0.88 -10.62 -16.97
C ASN A 57 -0.15 -11.33 -16.06
N ASP A 58 -0.79 -12.40 -16.53
CA ASP A 58 -1.82 -13.10 -15.75
C ASP A 58 -1.33 -13.65 -14.40
N ALA A 59 -0.08 -14.13 -14.31
CA ALA A 59 0.48 -14.60 -13.05
C ALA A 59 0.73 -13.45 -12.05
N GLU A 60 1.27 -12.33 -12.53
CA GLU A 60 1.49 -11.13 -11.73
C GLU A 60 0.15 -10.48 -11.30
N LYS A 61 -0.88 -10.52 -12.16
CA LYS A 61 -2.23 -10.04 -11.83
C LYS A 61 -2.84 -10.81 -10.67
N VAL A 62 -2.61 -12.13 -10.58
CA VAL A 62 -3.07 -12.94 -9.44
C VAL A 62 -2.41 -12.44 -8.15
N GLN A 63 -1.09 -12.26 -8.16
CA GLN A 63 -0.35 -11.77 -6.99
C GLN A 63 -0.76 -10.34 -6.60
N LEU A 64 -0.99 -9.45 -7.58
CA LEU A 64 -1.46 -8.09 -7.32
C LEU A 64 -2.88 -8.06 -6.75
N ARG A 65 -3.74 -8.99 -7.17
CA ARG A 65 -5.09 -9.13 -6.64
C ARG A 65 -5.07 -9.53 -5.16
N GLU A 66 -4.20 -10.46 -4.78
CA GLU A 66 -4.01 -10.85 -3.36
C GLU A 66 -3.56 -9.65 -2.51
N LEU A 67 -2.56 -8.89 -3.00
CA LEU A 67 -2.10 -7.66 -2.35
C LEU A 67 -3.20 -6.60 -2.21
N GLN A 68 -4.04 -6.46 -3.24
CA GLN A 68 -5.18 -5.55 -3.24
C GLN A 68 -6.23 -5.97 -2.18
N GLU A 69 -6.54 -7.26 -2.08
CA GLU A 69 -7.45 -7.79 -1.06
C GLU A 69 -6.90 -7.60 0.35
N GLU A 70 -5.60 -7.79 0.56
CA GLU A 70 -4.93 -7.53 1.85
C GLU A 70 -5.00 -6.05 2.24
N LEU A 71 -4.76 -5.14 1.29
CA LEU A 71 -4.87 -3.69 1.48
C LEU A 71 -6.29 -3.29 1.91
N PHE A 72 -7.32 -3.79 1.21
CA PHE A 72 -8.73 -3.49 1.53
C PHE A 72 -9.18 -4.12 2.85
N SER A 73 -8.76 -5.35 3.13
CA SER A 73 -9.07 -6.03 4.39
C SER A 73 -8.46 -5.27 5.58
N SER A 74 -7.24 -4.76 5.40
CA SER A 74 -6.60 -3.89 6.38
C SER A 74 -7.34 -2.57 6.56
N GLN A 75 -8.05 -2.05 5.55
CA GLN A 75 -8.85 -0.82 5.67
C GLN A 75 -10.14 -1.03 6.48
N LYS A 76 -10.77 -2.21 6.35
CA LYS A 76 -12.09 -2.51 6.93
C LYS A 76 -12.08 -2.80 8.44
N GLN A 77 -10.90 -3.04 9.02
CA GLN A 77 -10.70 -3.31 10.45
C GLN A 77 -10.64 -2.03 11.33
N LYS A 78 -11.14 -0.88 10.82
CA LYS A 78 -11.35 0.38 11.57
C LYS A 78 -12.83 0.56 11.85
#